data_AF-A0A9P1BXY8-F1
#
_entry.id   AF-A0A9P1BXY8-F1
#
_cell.length_a   1.000
_cell.length_b   1.000
_cell.length_c   1.000
_cell.angle_alpha   90.00
_cell.angle_beta   90.00
_cell.angle_gamma   90.00
#
_symmetry.space_group_name_H-M   'P 1'
#
loop_
_entity.id
_entity.type
_entity.pdbx_description
1 polymer ?
#
loop_
_entity_poly.entity_id
_entity_poly.type
_entity_poly.pdbx_seq_one_letter_code
_entity_poly.pdbx_strand_id
1 'polypeptide(L)'
;AIRRKGIQALRQCVDAEELLSFPRRPNGIALMLKQSLFERLLSGKTQLSSFPASDVSAAQGDLRHLSLEQLLALHSTQGEAPTSSAGTAMSAFWNSLETSMVERLAARLQRSNEEKDVLLFLPKCELRPLDEHIAAYCHSYLIKAAATVPPQRRRLHWEVQLCERPNDFKEKLRGSLRAPRPAPRGQRAGYPAAPKAQKFLVWAVQ
;
A
#
# COMPACT_ATOMS: atom_id res chain seq x y z
N ALA A 1 5.97 -6.78 19.79
CA ALA A 1 4.73 -7.44 19.33
C ALA A 1 4.09 -6.77 18.11
N ILE A 2 3.79 -5.46 18.15
CA ILE A 2 3.09 -4.74 17.06
C ILE A 2 3.87 -4.76 15.73
N ARG A 3 5.17 -4.43 15.75
CA ARG A 3 6.07 -4.49 14.56
C ARG A 3 5.95 -5.83 13.83
N ARG A 4 6.02 -6.94 14.57
CA ARG A 4 5.98 -8.30 14.01
C ARG A 4 4.62 -8.61 13.35
N LYS A 5 3.51 -8.25 13.99
CA LYS A 5 2.16 -8.39 13.42
C LYS A 5 2.00 -7.56 12.15
N GLY A 6 2.51 -6.32 12.15
CA GLY A 6 2.50 -5.45 10.98
C GLY A 6 3.27 -6.04 9.80
N ILE A 7 4.50 -6.52 10.02
CA ILE A 7 5.30 -7.13 8.96
C ILE A 7 4.65 -8.43 8.45
N GLN A 8 4.04 -9.21 9.34
CA GLN A 8 3.33 -10.43 8.94
C GLN A 8 2.09 -10.14 8.08
N ALA A 9 1.31 -9.11 8.43
CA ALA A 9 0.19 -8.67 7.60
C ALA A 9 0.65 -8.17 6.23
N LEU A 10 1.74 -7.39 6.18
CA LEU A 10 2.33 -6.96 4.91
C LEU A 10 2.74 -8.14 4.02
N ARG A 11 3.31 -9.20 4.61
CA ARG A 11 3.68 -10.41 3.87
C ARG A 11 2.48 -11.13 3.27
N GLN A 12 1.30 -11.08 3.89
CA GLN A 12 0.08 -11.67 3.33
C GLN A 12 -0.43 -10.91 2.10
N CYS A 13 -0.05 -9.64 1.95
CA CYS A 13 -0.43 -8.81 0.81
C CYS A 13 0.57 -8.87 -0.36
N VAL A 14 1.75 -9.46 -0.17
CA VAL A 14 2.78 -9.56 -1.21
C VAL A 14 2.77 -10.96 -1.78
N ASP A 15 2.67 -11.07 -3.10
CA ASP A 15 2.70 -12.35 -3.79
C ASP A 15 4.05 -13.05 -3.59
N ALA A 16 4.01 -14.32 -3.20
CA ALA A 16 5.21 -15.09 -2.90
C ALA A 16 6.15 -15.24 -4.12
N GLU A 17 5.59 -15.22 -5.33
CA GLU A 17 6.37 -15.29 -6.57
C GLU A 17 7.19 -14.02 -6.80
N GLU A 18 6.63 -12.84 -6.49
CA GLU A 18 7.34 -11.57 -6.65
C GLU A 18 8.54 -11.47 -5.69
N LEU A 19 8.42 -12.04 -4.49
CA LEU A 19 9.50 -12.07 -3.50
C LEU A 19 10.73 -12.84 -3.98
N LEU A 20 10.57 -13.81 -4.88
CA LEU A 20 11.66 -14.62 -5.44
C LEU A 20 12.14 -14.11 -6.80
N SER A 21 11.65 -12.95 -7.25
CA SER A 21 12.16 -12.27 -8.43
C SER A 21 13.37 -11.40 -8.07
N PHE A 22 14.49 -11.60 -8.77
CA PHE A 22 15.73 -10.86 -8.52
C PHE A 22 16.17 -10.10 -9.77
N PRO A 23 16.83 -8.93 -9.61
CA PRO A 23 17.29 -8.15 -10.73
C PRO A 23 18.33 -8.93 -11.55
N ARG A 24 18.15 -8.89 -12.87
CA ARG A 24 19.07 -9.44 -13.84
C ARG A 24 19.62 -8.33 -14.71
N ARG A 25 20.85 -8.51 -15.17
CA ARG A 25 21.46 -7.67 -16.20
C ARG A 25 20.73 -7.87 -17.54
N PRO A 26 20.87 -6.97 -18.52
CA PRO A 26 20.26 -7.11 -19.84
C PRO A 26 20.62 -8.42 -20.57
N ASN A 27 21.75 -9.03 -20.23
CA ASN A 27 22.19 -10.33 -20.75
C ASN A 27 21.62 -11.54 -19.99
N GLY A 28 20.71 -11.33 -19.04
CA GLY A 28 20.09 -12.38 -18.23
C GLY A 28 20.91 -12.87 -17.03
N ILE A 29 22.16 -12.42 -16.88
CA ILE A 29 23.02 -12.79 -15.73
C ILE A 29 22.48 -12.16 -14.45
N ALA A 30 22.48 -12.92 -13.36
CA ALA A 30 22.10 -12.43 -12.04
C ALA A 30 22.94 -11.20 -11.65
N LEU A 31 22.29 -10.14 -11.17
CA LEU A 31 22.99 -8.94 -10.71
C LEU A 31 23.68 -9.17 -9.36
N MET A 32 23.09 -10.02 -8.52
CA MET A 32 23.51 -10.32 -7.16
C MET A 32 24.50 -11.48 -7.12
N LEU A 33 25.52 -11.38 -6.26
CA LEU A 33 26.53 -12.42 -6.10
C LEU A 33 25.99 -13.63 -5.31
N LYS A 34 25.17 -13.37 -4.29
CA LYS A 34 24.63 -14.37 -3.36
C LYS A 34 23.13 -14.56 -3.51
N GLN A 35 22.60 -14.51 -4.74
CA GLN A 35 21.16 -14.67 -5.01
C GLN A 35 20.56 -15.92 -4.34
N SER A 36 21.24 -17.08 -4.45
CA SER A 36 20.75 -18.34 -3.87
C SER A 36 20.70 -18.36 -2.34
N LEU A 37 21.45 -17.49 -1.67
CA LEU A 37 21.35 -17.28 -0.22
C LEU A 37 20.02 -16.57 0.08
N PHE A 38 19.69 -15.49 -0.64
CA PHE A 38 18.44 -14.77 -0.45
C PHE A 38 17.20 -15.59 -0.81
N GLU A 39 17.25 -16.39 -1.87
CA GLU A 39 16.17 -17.34 -2.22
C GLU A 39 15.84 -18.27 -1.04
N ARG A 40 16.88 -18.84 -0.42
CA ARG A 40 16.72 -19.74 0.72
C ARG A 40 16.20 -19.02 1.97
N LEU A 41 16.70 -17.82 2.27
CA LEU A 41 16.22 -17.01 3.39
C LEU A 41 14.76 -16.55 3.20
N LEU A 42 14.41 -16.03 2.02
CA LEU A 42 13.08 -15.52 1.69
C LEU A 42 12.03 -16.62 1.61
N SER A 43 12.43 -17.82 1.16
CA SER A 43 11.56 -19.00 1.24
C SER A 43 11.27 -19.46 2.67
N GLY A 44 12.00 -18.94 3.67
CA GLY A 44 11.89 -19.36 5.06
C GLY A 44 12.41 -20.78 5.34
N LYS A 45 13.05 -21.42 4.35
CA LYS A 45 13.59 -22.78 4.48
C LYS A 45 14.88 -22.82 5.31
N THR A 46 15.62 -21.72 5.37
CA THR A 46 16.89 -21.63 6.09
C THR A 46 16.97 -20.38 6.93
N GLN A 47 17.68 -20.48 8.06
CA GLN A 47 18.02 -19.33 8.90
C GLN A 47 19.37 -18.75 8.50
N LEU A 48 19.55 -17.44 8.67
CA LEU A 48 20.79 -16.72 8.39
C LEU A 48 21.97 -17.27 9.20
N SER A 49 21.72 -17.72 10.44
CA SER A 49 22.69 -18.37 11.33
C SER A 49 23.26 -19.69 10.78
N SER A 50 22.60 -20.33 9.82
CA SER A 50 23.08 -21.57 9.20
C SER A 50 24.14 -21.34 8.11
N PHE A 51 24.39 -20.09 7.73
CA PHE A 51 25.35 -19.75 6.69
C PHE A 51 26.73 -19.42 7.27
N PRO A 52 27.82 -19.76 6.56
CA PRO A 52 29.16 -19.33 6.92
C PRO A 52 29.27 -17.80 7.00
N ALA A 53 30.06 -17.29 7.95
CA ALA A 53 30.27 -15.85 8.12
C ALA A 53 30.81 -15.17 6.85
N SER A 54 31.62 -15.87 6.06
CA SER A 54 32.11 -15.39 4.76
C SER A 54 30.99 -15.19 3.74
N ASP A 55 30.01 -16.09 3.69
CA ASP A 55 28.85 -15.97 2.80
C ASP A 55 27.94 -14.83 3.23
N VAL A 56 27.69 -14.71 4.55
CA VAL A 56 26.89 -13.61 5.12
C VAL A 56 27.55 -12.26 4.82
N SER A 57 28.86 -12.15 5.00
CA SER A 57 29.62 -10.93 4.69
C SER A 57 29.55 -10.58 3.20
N ALA A 58 29.76 -11.55 2.31
CA ALA A 58 29.67 -11.34 0.87
C ALA A 58 28.27 -10.94 0.39
N ALA A 59 27.21 -11.37 1.09
CA ALA A 59 25.83 -11.03 0.77
C ALA A 59 25.44 -9.59 1.17
N GLN A 60 26.20 -8.91 2.03
CA GLN A 60 25.85 -7.57 2.52
C GLN A 60 25.70 -6.56 1.38
N GLY A 61 26.61 -6.60 0.39
CA GLY A 61 26.57 -5.70 -0.76
C GLY A 61 25.35 -5.92 -1.66
N ASP A 62 24.73 -7.10 -1.61
CA ASP A 62 23.56 -7.44 -2.42
C ASP A 62 22.24 -6.92 -1.82
N LEU A 63 22.21 -6.52 -0.53
CA LEU A 63 21.02 -5.97 0.12
C LEU A 63 20.46 -4.73 -0.60
N ARG A 64 21.33 -3.93 -1.22
CA ARG A 64 20.95 -2.75 -2.01
C ARG A 64 20.17 -3.11 -3.29
N HIS A 65 20.21 -4.37 -3.72
CA HIS A 65 19.53 -4.84 -4.93
C HIS A 65 18.15 -5.44 -4.64
N LEU A 66 17.85 -5.75 -3.37
CA LEU A 66 16.55 -6.28 -2.96
C LEU A 66 15.47 -5.21 -3.03
N SER A 67 14.20 -5.59 -3.22
CA SER A 67 13.06 -4.68 -3.07
C SER A 67 12.76 -4.38 -1.59
N LEU A 68 11.91 -3.38 -1.31
CA LEU A 68 11.50 -3.11 0.07
C LEU A 68 10.71 -4.29 0.66
N GLU A 69 9.87 -4.91 -0.16
CA GLU A 69 9.06 -6.08 0.16
C GLU A 69 9.97 -7.26 0.56
N GLN A 70 11.05 -7.50 -0.19
CA GLN A 70 12.05 -8.53 0.11
C GLN A 70 12.79 -8.23 1.42
N LEU A 71 13.19 -6.98 1.69
CA LEU A 71 13.86 -6.60 2.94
C LEU A 71 12.95 -6.82 4.16
N LEU A 72 11.67 -6.45 4.06
CA LEU A 72 10.66 -6.70 5.11
C LEU A 72 10.38 -8.19 5.31
N ALA A 73 10.31 -8.97 4.22
CA ALA A 73 10.14 -10.42 4.28
C ALA A 73 11.37 -11.10 4.93
N LEU A 74 12.59 -10.67 4.61
CA LEU A 74 13.80 -11.13 5.28
C LEU A 74 13.77 -10.81 6.77
N HIS A 75 13.46 -9.57 7.13
CA HIS A 75 13.40 -9.18 8.53
C HIS A 75 12.34 -9.97 9.31
N SER A 76 11.17 -10.26 8.73
CA SER A 76 10.15 -11.06 9.43
C SER A 76 10.49 -12.53 9.55
N THR A 77 11.13 -13.12 8.52
CA THR A 77 11.49 -14.54 8.51
C THR A 77 12.67 -14.84 9.43
N GLN A 78 13.66 -13.96 9.48
CA GLN A 78 14.89 -14.16 10.23
C GLN A 78 14.78 -13.76 11.71
N GLY A 79 13.76 -12.98 12.07
CA GLY A 79 13.47 -12.64 13.47
C GLY A 79 14.21 -11.41 13.96
N GLU A 80 14.51 -11.37 15.26
CA GLU A 80 15.22 -10.27 15.91
C GLU A 80 16.74 -10.49 15.85
N ALA A 81 17.48 -9.39 15.84
CA ALA A 81 18.93 -9.45 15.82
C ALA A 81 19.43 -10.24 17.05
N PRO A 82 20.40 -11.16 16.86
CA PRO A 82 20.96 -11.95 17.95
C PRO A 82 21.61 -11.03 19.01
N THR A 83 21.22 -11.21 20.28
CA THR A 83 21.40 -10.19 21.32
C THR A 83 22.82 -10.09 21.89
N SER A 84 23.72 -11.06 21.69
CA SER A 84 25.06 -10.99 22.32
C SER A 84 26.14 -11.93 21.80
N SER A 85 25.84 -12.98 21.03
CA SER A 85 26.85 -13.99 20.63
C SER A 85 27.08 -14.13 19.12
N ALA A 86 26.47 -13.29 18.31
CA ALA A 86 26.64 -13.39 16.87
C ALA A 86 27.97 -12.81 16.41
N GLY A 87 28.64 -13.51 15.48
CA GLY A 87 29.87 -13.03 14.87
C GLY A 87 29.69 -11.65 14.22
N THR A 88 30.78 -10.90 14.11
CA THR A 88 30.82 -9.53 13.58
C THR A 88 30.12 -9.39 12.22
N ALA A 89 30.28 -10.37 11.33
CA ALA A 89 29.62 -10.39 10.01
C ALA A 89 28.09 -10.43 10.08
N MET A 90 27.53 -11.18 11.04
CA MET A 90 26.08 -11.31 11.25
C MET A 90 25.49 -10.00 11.75
N SER A 91 26.13 -9.39 12.76
CA SER A 91 25.73 -8.08 13.28
C SER A 91 25.78 -7.00 12.19
N ALA A 92 26.87 -6.96 11.42
CA ALA A 92 27.00 -6.04 10.29
C ALA A 92 25.91 -6.26 9.23
N PHE A 93 25.55 -7.52 8.91
CA PHE A 93 24.48 -7.82 7.97
C PHE A 93 23.12 -7.29 8.46
N TRP A 94 22.80 -7.52 9.74
CA TRP A 94 21.55 -7.02 10.34
C TRP A 94 21.46 -5.50 10.33
N ASN A 95 22.56 -4.82 10.67
CA ASN A 95 22.62 -3.36 10.60
C ASN A 95 22.39 -2.87 9.17
N SER A 96 23.06 -3.47 8.17
CA SER A 96 22.85 -3.11 6.76
C SER A 96 21.43 -3.38 6.26
N LEU A 97 20.81 -4.48 6.71
CA LEU A 97 19.42 -4.83 6.40
C LEU A 97 18.45 -3.77 6.96
N GLU A 98 18.62 -3.40 8.23
CA GLU A 98 17.77 -2.41 8.89
C GLU A 98 17.94 -1.01 8.29
N THR A 99 19.19 -0.57 8.06
CA THR A 99 19.47 0.70 7.38
C THR A 99 18.80 0.76 6.01
N SER A 100 18.98 -0.27 5.17
CA SER A 100 18.40 -0.32 3.82
C SER A 100 16.87 -0.29 3.85
N MET A 101 16.26 -0.96 4.83
CA MET A 101 14.81 -0.99 5.01
C MET A 101 14.28 0.37 5.44
N VAL A 102 14.90 1.02 6.42
CA VAL A 102 14.50 2.34 6.92
C VAL A 102 14.62 3.40 5.82
N GLU A 103 15.73 3.42 5.07
CA GLU A 103 15.92 4.36 3.95
C GLU A 103 14.82 4.23 2.89
N ARG A 104 14.47 2.99 2.52
CA ARG A 104 13.42 2.73 1.51
C ARG A 104 12.02 3.03 2.01
N LEU A 105 11.74 2.76 3.28
CA LEU A 105 10.48 3.16 3.90
C LEU A 105 10.36 4.68 3.93
N ALA A 106 11.42 5.38 4.35
CA ALA A 106 11.46 6.84 4.36
C ALA A 106 11.22 7.42 2.96
N ALA A 107 11.92 6.90 1.93
CA ALA A 107 11.74 7.33 0.55
C ALA A 107 10.32 7.08 0.03
N ARG A 108 9.71 5.93 0.37
CA ARG A 108 8.34 5.61 -0.03
C ARG A 108 7.30 6.49 0.68
N LEU A 109 7.53 6.79 1.96
CA LEU A 109 6.67 7.71 2.73
C LEU A 109 6.75 9.13 2.17
N GLN A 110 7.94 9.61 1.82
CA GLN A 110 8.14 10.92 1.19
C GLN A 110 7.38 11.02 -0.15
N ARG A 111 7.51 10.03 -1.04
CA ARG A 111 6.74 9.99 -2.30
C ARG A 111 5.23 9.98 -2.07
N SER A 112 4.78 9.21 -1.07
CA SER A 112 3.35 9.15 -0.75
C SER A 112 2.82 10.45 -0.15
N ASN A 113 3.67 11.21 0.55
CA ASN A 113 3.30 12.54 1.05
C ASN A 113 3.25 13.54 -0.09
N GLU A 114 4.16 13.50 -1.05
CA GLU A 114 4.10 14.36 -2.25
C GLU A 114 2.84 14.07 -3.08
N GLU A 115 2.50 12.79 -3.30
CA GLU A 115 1.26 12.42 -3.99
C GLU A 115 0.01 12.83 -3.21
N LYS A 116 0.04 12.73 -1.87
CA LYS A 116 -1.02 13.24 -1.02
C LYS A 116 -1.07 14.75 -0.98
N ASP A 117 0.05 15.47 -1.09
CA ASP A 117 0.05 16.93 -1.21
C ASP A 117 -0.49 17.36 -2.58
N VAL A 118 -0.37 16.52 -3.61
CA VAL A 118 -0.99 16.74 -4.93
C VAL A 118 -2.49 16.40 -4.93
N LEU A 119 -2.91 15.34 -4.22
CA LEU A 119 -4.34 14.96 -4.12
C LEU A 119 -5.09 15.73 -3.01
N LEU A 120 -4.37 16.23 -2.02
CA LEU A 120 -4.82 16.93 -0.83
C LEU A 120 -3.88 18.12 -0.58
N PHE A 121 -3.82 19.05 -1.54
CA PHE A 121 -3.39 20.41 -1.21
C PHE A 121 -4.49 21.01 -0.31
N LEU A 122 -4.51 20.59 0.95
CA LEU A 122 -5.37 21.11 2.00
C LEU A 122 -4.47 21.92 2.94
N PRO A 123 -4.11 23.16 2.55
CA PRO A 123 -3.30 24.02 3.41
C PRO A 123 -4.09 24.27 4.70
N LYS A 124 -3.54 23.82 5.82
CA LYS A 124 -4.06 24.02 7.19
C LYS A 124 -5.47 23.43 7.41
N CYS A 125 -5.55 22.11 7.56
CA CYS A 125 -6.75 21.45 8.09
C CYS A 125 -6.84 21.67 9.61
N GLU A 126 -7.62 22.65 10.06
CA GLU A 126 -8.08 22.69 11.45
C GLU A 126 -9.27 21.73 11.59
N LEU A 127 -9.06 20.59 12.27
CA LEU A 127 -10.16 19.71 12.67
C LEU A 127 -10.95 20.41 13.78
N ARG A 128 -12.17 20.85 13.48
CA ARG A 128 -13.08 21.38 14.49
C ARG A 128 -14.16 20.35 14.82
N PRO A 129 -14.51 20.16 16.11
CA PRO A 129 -15.66 19.35 16.47
C PRO A 129 -16.92 19.99 15.87
N LEU A 130 -17.74 19.20 15.19
CA LEU A 130 -18.97 19.68 14.57
C LEU A 130 -20.08 19.88 15.62
N ASP A 131 -20.06 19.09 16.70
CA ASP A 131 -20.97 19.20 17.84
C ASP A 131 -20.38 18.44 19.07
N GLU A 132 -20.71 18.85 20.30
CA GLU A 132 -20.15 18.23 21.54
C GLU A 132 -20.64 16.79 21.79
N HIS A 133 -21.67 16.36 21.06
CA HIS A 133 -22.34 15.08 21.28
C HIS A 133 -22.19 14.10 20.12
N ILE A 134 -21.51 14.49 19.03
CA ILE A 134 -21.28 13.64 17.86
C ILE A 134 -19.78 13.68 17.55
N ALA A 135 -19.12 12.52 17.60
CA ALA A 135 -17.71 12.37 17.22
C ALA A 135 -17.54 12.46 15.70
N ALA A 136 -17.89 13.62 15.14
CA ALA A 136 -17.77 13.94 13.73
C ALA A 136 -16.73 15.06 13.56
N TYR A 137 -15.66 14.76 12.84
CA TYR A 137 -14.73 15.76 12.34
C TYR A 137 -15.02 15.98 10.86
N CYS A 138 -15.28 17.22 10.46
CA CYS A 138 -15.48 17.56 9.05
C CYS A 138 -14.55 18.68 8.62
N HIS A 139 -14.16 18.65 7.34
CA HIS A 139 -13.25 19.63 6.75
C HIS A 139 -14.02 20.83 6.20
N SER A 140 -13.67 22.04 6.64
CA SER A 140 -14.34 23.29 6.23
C SER A 140 -14.17 23.65 4.75
N TYR A 141 -13.11 23.17 4.07
CA TYR A 141 -12.87 23.46 2.63
C TYR A 141 -13.38 22.40 1.64
N LEU A 142 -14.22 21.45 2.01
CA LEU A 142 -14.89 20.56 1.04
C LEU A 142 -15.98 21.26 0.21
N ILE A 143 -15.96 22.59 0.08
CA ILE A 143 -17.05 23.38 -0.50
C ILE A 143 -16.80 23.77 -1.98
N LYS A 144 -15.62 23.53 -2.55
CA LYS A 144 -15.35 23.94 -3.93
C LYS A 144 -14.93 22.78 -4.82
N ALA A 145 -15.90 21.95 -5.19
CA ALA A 145 -15.81 21.21 -6.44
C ALA A 145 -15.57 22.24 -7.57
N ALA A 146 -14.46 22.08 -8.29
CA ALA A 146 -14.09 22.97 -9.39
C ALA A 146 -15.28 23.16 -10.36
N ALA A 147 -15.41 24.35 -10.95
CA ALA A 147 -16.51 24.69 -11.87
C ALA A 147 -16.63 23.73 -13.07
N THR A 148 -15.56 22.99 -13.37
CA THR A 148 -15.46 21.92 -14.37
C THR A 148 -16.23 20.65 -14.02
N VAL A 149 -16.68 20.46 -12.77
CA VAL A 149 -17.51 19.32 -12.40
C VAL A 149 -18.98 19.59 -12.78
N PRO A 150 -19.57 18.79 -13.68
CA PRO A 150 -20.95 18.99 -14.11
C PRO A 150 -21.94 18.94 -12.93
N PRO A 151 -23.01 19.75 -12.94
CA PRO A 151 -23.97 19.82 -11.83
C PRO A 151 -24.57 18.45 -11.43
N GLN A 152 -24.72 17.51 -12.37
CA GLN A 152 -25.23 16.17 -12.06
C GLN A 152 -24.24 15.31 -11.24
N ARG A 153 -22.94 15.61 -11.31
CA ARG A 153 -21.87 14.92 -10.57
C ARG A 153 -21.51 15.60 -9.24
N ARG A 154 -21.86 16.87 -9.06
CA ARG A 154 -21.79 17.55 -7.74
C ARG A 154 -22.76 16.93 -6.72
N ARG A 155 -23.74 16.15 -7.20
CA ARG A 155 -24.71 15.40 -6.39
C ARG A 155 -24.24 14.01 -5.96
N LEU A 156 -22.98 13.63 -6.17
CA LEU A 156 -22.37 12.59 -5.33
C LEU A 156 -22.20 13.20 -3.93
N HIS A 157 -23.34 13.30 -3.23
CA HIS A 157 -23.46 13.58 -1.81
C HIS A 157 -22.61 12.54 -1.10
N TRP A 158 -21.42 12.94 -0.69
CA TRP A 158 -20.74 12.35 0.45
C TRP A 158 -21.49 12.82 1.70
N GLU A 159 -22.76 12.41 1.83
CA GLU A 159 -23.39 12.32 3.14
C GLU A 159 -22.76 11.12 3.81
N VAL A 160 -21.63 11.36 4.48
CA VAL A 160 -21.17 10.45 5.53
C VAL A 160 -22.15 10.66 6.69
N GLN A 161 -23.32 10.01 6.63
CA GLN A 161 -24.13 9.84 7.82
C GLN A 161 -23.34 8.91 8.75
N LEU A 162 -22.79 9.49 9.82
CA LEU A 162 -22.31 8.71 10.95
C LEU A 162 -23.55 8.03 11.55
N CYS A 163 -23.76 6.77 11.17
CA CYS A 163 -24.82 5.96 11.71
C CYS A 163 -24.30 5.33 13.00
N GLU A 164 -24.85 5.72 14.15
CA GLU A 164 -24.47 5.15 15.46
C GLU A 164 -24.71 3.64 15.54
N ARG A 165 -25.57 3.10 14.66
CA ARG A 165 -25.87 1.68 14.52
C ARG A 165 -25.66 1.25 13.08
N PRO A 166 -24.49 0.70 12.71
CA PRO A 166 -24.19 0.32 11.32
C PRO A 166 -25.20 -0.69 10.74
N ASN A 167 -25.84 -1.50 11.59
CA ASN A 167 -26.85 -2.47 11.18
C ASN A 167 -28.19 -1.83 10.74
N ASP A 168 -28.44 -0.57 11.11
CA ASP A 168 -29.65 0.16 10.72
C ASP A 168 -29.48 0.89 9.38
N PHE A 169 -28.28 0.84 8.78
CA PHE A 169 -28.01 1.38 7.46
C PHE A 169 -28.71 0.54 6.40
N LYS A 170 -29.98 0.86 6.15
CA LYS A 170 -30.71 0.37 4.97
C LYS A 170 -30.27 1.23 3.81
N GLU A 171 -29.40 0.69 2.96
CA GLU A 171 -29.07 1.26 1.66
C GLU A 171 -30.38 1.44 0.88
N LYS A 172 -30.99 2.63 1.01
CA LYS A 172 -32.09 3.03 0.16
C LYS A 172 -31.46 3.31 -1.19
N LEU A 173 -31.34 2.27 -2.01
CA LEU A 173 -31.23 2.37 -3.45
C LEU A 173 -32.38 3.26 -3.91
N ARG A 174 -32.13 4.58 -4.00
CA ARG A 174 -33.11 5.51 -4.54
C ARG A 174 -33.46 4.97 -5.92
N GLY A 175 -34.76 4.76 -6.08
CA GLY A 175 -35.33 3.84 -7.06
C GLY A 175 -34.65 3.92 -8.42
N SER A 176 -34.41 2.72 -8.96
CA SER A 176 -34.46 2.38 -10.37
C SER A 176 -34.63 3.61 -11.24
N LEU A 177 -33.51 4.14 -11.76
CA LEU A 177 -33.53 4.93 -12.99
C LEU A 177 -34.48 4.21 -13.94
N ARG A 178 -35.65 4.81 -14.19
CA ARG A 178 -36.57 4.29 -15.20
C ARG A 178 -35.72 4.08 -16.45
N ALA A 179 -35.75 2.85 -16.96
CA ALA A 179 -35.07 2.52 -18.19
C ALA A 179 -35.41 3.60 -19.24
N PRO A 180 -34.42 4.11 -20.00
CA PRO A 180 -34.68 5.12 -21.00
C PRO A 180 -35.77 4.60 -21.96
N ARG A 181 -36.84 5.39 -22.15
CA ARG A 181 -37.85 5.09 -23.15
C ARG A 181 -37.13 4.86 -24.50
N PRO A 182 -37.44 3.80 -25.24
CA PRO A 182 -36.83 3.56 -26.54
C PRO A 182 -37.10 4.78 -27.43
N ALA A 183 -36.02 5.37 -27.95
CA ALA A 183 -36.13 6.46 -28.91
C ALA A 183 -36.89 5.97 -30.16
N PRO A 184 -37.70 6.83 -30.80
CA PRO A 184 -38.32 6.51 -32.08
C PRO A 184 -37.23 6.13 -33.09
N ARG A 185 -37.43 5.00 -33.76
CA ARG A 185 -36.52 4.47 -34.80
C ARG A 185 -36.38 5.49 -35.93
N GLY A 186 -35.27 6.21 -35.95
CA GLY A 186 -34.91 7.08 -37.06
C GLY A 186 -33.57 7.75 -36.81
N GLN A 187 -32.57 7.36 -37.59
CA GLN A 187 -31.21 7.91 -37.70
C GLN A 187 -30.14 7.33 -36.76
N ARG A 188 -29.30 6.49 -37.37
CA ARG A 188 -28.01 6.01 -36.86
C ARG A 188 -26.99 7.15 -36.98
N ALA A 189 -26.60 7.75 -35.86
CA ALA A 189 -25.33 8.45 -35.73
C ALA A 189 -24.48 7.69 -34.70
N GLY A 190 -23.28 7.28 -35.11
CA GLY A 190 -22.36 6.51 -34.27
C GLY A 190 -21.83 7.34 -33.12
N TYR A 191 -22.17 6.95 -31.90
CA TYR A 191 -21.51 7.43 -30.68
C TYR A 191 -20.61 6.34 -30.10
N PRO A 192 -19.45 6.71 -29.53
CA PRO A 192 -18.54 5.77 -28.89
C PRO A 192 -19.14 5.21 -27.60
N ALA A 193 -18.76 3.96 -27.29
CA ALA A 193 -19.25 3.19 -26.15
C ALA A 193 -19.03 3.91 -24.81
N ALA A 194 -20.05 3.89 -23.96
CA ALA A 194 -19.98 4.45 -22.61
C ALA A 194 -18.97 3.66 -21.74
N PRO A 195 -18.14 4.33 -20.92
CA PRO A 195 -17.21 3.66 -20.03
C PRO A 195 -17.97 2.91 -18.92
N LYS A 196 -17.47 1.72 -18.59
CA LYS A 196 -18.00 0.83 -17.55
C LYS A 196 -17.95 1.52 -16.17
N ALA A 197 -19.02 1.38 -15.40
CA ALA A 197 -19.09 1.90 -14.03
C ALA A 197 -18.03 1.21 -13.15
N GLN A 198 -17.15 2.01 -12.56
CA GLN A 198 -16.11 1.57 -11.64
C GLN A 198 -16.70 1.55 -10.23
N LYS A 199 -16.75 0.37 -9.60
CA LYS A 199 -17.19 0.20 -8.21
C LYS A 199 -16.02 0.52 -7.29
N PHE A 200 -16.19 1.48 -6.39
CA PHE A 200 -15.23 1.75 -5.32
C PHE A 200 -15.72 1.10 -4.03
N LEU A 201 -14.88 0.25 -3.44
CA LEU A 201 -15.12 -0.40 -2.16
C LEU A 201 -14.35 0.39 -1.10
N VAL A 202 -15.04 1.01 -0.15
CA VAL A 202 -14.41 1.72 0.97
C VAL A 202 -14.51 0.82 2.20
N TRP A 203 -13.37 0.51 2.81
CA TRP A 203 -13.28 -0.20 4.08
C TRP A 203 -13.12 0.81 5.22
N ALA A 204 -13.89 0.63 6.30
CA ALA A 204 -13.60 1.23 7.59
C ALA A 204 -12.87 0.18 8.43
N VAL A 205 -11.71 0.54 8.97
CA VAL A 205 -10.93 -0.29 9.91
C VAL A 205 -11.38 0.06 11.32
N GLN A 206 -11.77 -0.96 12.11
CA GLN A 206 -12.04 -0.85 13.55
C GLN A 206 -10.76 -0.78 14.36
#